data_AF-A0A5D8ZE51-F1
#
_entry.id   AF-A0A5D8ZE51-F1
#
_cell.length_a   1.000
_cell.length_b   1.000
_cell.length_c   1.000
_cell.angle_alpha   90.00
_cell.angle_beta   90.00
_cell.angle_gamma   90.00
#
_symmetry.space_group_name_H-M   'P 1'
#
loop_
_entity.id
_entity.type
_entity.pdbx_description
1 polymer ?
#
loop_
_entity_poly.entity_id
_entity_poly.type
_entity_poly.pdbx_seq_one_letter_code
_entity_poly.pdbx_strand_id
1 'polypeptide(L)'
;MKRFSHQQITDNKISVKMSEKTPVYFVDEKDIREIVRKENPSGKVGDLNIPSLEKRINSLPAVDSANVYLNLNGKLNLDIKQRVPVFRLNKDGKDFYVDEKGVEFPISRTYSHPCMLVTGNVQPDEYEKLAELVGKIDKDDFSKKYFIGISKSKESYNLLTSEGNYRVEIGDLDNIDFKVKGFKTFVEKYLVYQDPQKYSMVSVKYQNQIVTTLNPYFKENDSILKAGKLELAKGPTPMAAVKKTETRPKTTEAKKTSSIPAKQKESTKPKTHTNEAKKTEKKSTAKALSKPKAKVKIE
;
A
#
# COMPACT_ATOMS: atom_id res chain seq x y z
N MET A 1 -3.40 -26.50 -35.94
CA MET A 1 -2.96 -27.68 -35.14
C MET A 1 -2.51 -28.91 -35.92
N LYS A 2 -3.07 -29.30 -37.09
CA LYS A 2 -2.80 -30.61 -37.72
C LYS A 2 -1.32 -31.02 -37.95
N ARG A 3 -0.34 -30.11 -38.02
CA ARG A 3 1.07 -30.43 -38.35
C ARG A 3 1.81 -31.31 -37.32
N PHE A 4 1.41 -31.31 -36.06
CA PHE A 4 2.14 -32.00 -34.98
C PHE A 4 1.29 -33.03 -34.21
N SER A 5 0.06 -33.31 -34.62
CA SER A 5 -0.89 -34.05 -33.77
C SER A 5 -0.43 -35.43 -33.33
N HIS A 6 0.38 -36.11 -34.13
CA HIS A 6 0.93 -37.44 -33.86
C HIS A 6 2.25 -37.40 -33.06
N GLN A 7 2.83 -36.22 -32.85
CA GLN A 7 4.13 -36.06 -32.20
C GLN A 7 3.98 -36.18 -30.68
N GLN A 8 4.85 -36.96 -30.03
CA GLN A 8 4.93 -37.02 -28.57
C GLN A 8 5.66 -35.79 -27.98
N ILE A 9 5.13 -35.29 -26.88
CA ILE A 9 5.75 -34.37 -25.92
C ILE A 9 6.48 -35.24 -24.89
N THR A 10 7.78 -35.41 -25.07
CA THR A 10 8.68 -35.91 -24.02
C THR A 10 9.15 -34.75 -23.15
N ASP A 11 9.68 -35.01 -21.94
CA ASP A 11 10.12 -33.96 -21.01
C ASP A 11 11.10 -32.95 -21.61
N ASN A 12 12.00 -33.40 -22.50
CA ASN A 12 12.96 -32.54 -23.21
C ASN A 12 12.26 -31.52 -24.15
N LYS A 13 10.99 -31.77 -24.51
CA LYS A 13 10.13 -30.86 -25.28
C LYS A 13 9.22 -29.98 -24.43
N ILE A 14 9.34 -30.03 -23.10
CA ILE A 14 8.69 -29.09 -22.18
C ILE A 14 9.76 -28.07 -21.75
N SER A 15 9.50 -26.80 -22.03
CA SER A 15 10.29 -25.66 -21.53
C SER A 15 9.45 -24.92 -20.51
N VAL A 16 9.84 -24.94 -19.24
CA VAL A 16 9.28 -24.03 -18.24
C VAL A 16 10.23 -22.84 -18.09
N LYS A 17 9.69 -21.63 -17.93
CA LYS A 17 10.44 -20.45 -17.49
C LYS A 17 9.71 -19.78 -16.34
N MET A 18 10.41 -19.51 -15.24
CA MET A 18 9.91 -18.66 -14.17
C MET A 18 10.39 -17.22 -14.43
N SER A 19 9.51 -16.22 -14.27
CA SER A 19 9.86 -14.81 -14.53
C SER A 19 10.54 -14.15 -13.34
N GLU A 20 11.76 -13.64 -13.51
CA GLU A 20 12.72 -13.42 -12.42
C GLU A 20 12.78 -11.98 -11.85
N LYS A 21 11.83 -11.08 -12.16
CA LYS A 21 11.90 -9.66 -11.72
C LYS A 21 12.14 -9.47 -10.21
N THR A 22 11.59 -10.36 -9.40
CA THR A 22 11.96 -10.59 -8.00
C THR A 22 12.01 -12.11 -7.80
N PRO A 23 13.12 -12.68 -7.30
CA PRO A 23 13.22 -14.14 -7.14
C PRO A 23 12.28 -14.64 -6.05
N VAL A 24 11.38 -15.56 -6.43
CA VAL A 24 10.43 -16.25 -5.55
C VAL A 24 10.33 -17.73 -5.95
N TYR A 25 10.12 -18.59 -4.96
CA TYR A 25 10.24 -20.05 -5.11
C TYR A 25 9.03 -20.77 -4.48
N PHE A 26 7.82 -20.32 -4.83
CA PHE A 26 6.56 -20.89 -4.35
C PHE A 26 6.08 -22.09 -5.18
N VAL A 27 6.53 -22.21 -6.43
CA VAL A 27 6.14 -23.27 -7.38
C VAL A 27 7.39 -23.80 -8.08
N ASP A 28 7.62 -25.12 -8.01
CA ASP A 28 8.77 -25.76 -8.67
C ASP A 28 8.46 -26.14 -10.12
N GLU A 29 9.50 -26.22 -10.97
CA GLU A 29 9.38 -26.76 -12.33
C GLU A 29 8.85 -28.20 -12.34
N LYS A 30 9.15 -28.99 -11.29
CA LYS A 30 8.68 -30.36 -11.13
C LYS A 30 7.14 -30.42 -11.04
N ASP A 31 6.54 -29.59 -10.18
CA ASP A 31 5.09 -29.51 -9.99
C ASP A 31 4.38 -29.17 -11.31
N ILE A 32 4.94 -28.22 -12.05
CA ILE A 32 4.44 -27.82 -13.38
C ILE A 32 4.52 -28.97 -14.37
N ARG A 33 5.64 -29.72 -14.42
CA ARG A 33 5.79 -30.90 -15.29
C ARG A 33 4.80 -32.01 -14.92
N GLU A 34 4.54 -32.23 -13.63
CA GLU A 34 3.52 -33.20 -13.20
C GLU A 34 2.10 -32.77 -13.58
N ILE A 35 1.78 -31.48 -13.50
CA ILE A 35 0.50 -30.93 -13.99
C ILE A 35 0.38 -31.14 -15.51
N VAL A 36 1.41 -30.84 -16.29
CA VAL A 36 1.41 -31.09 -17.75
C VAL A 36 1.18 -32.57 -18.07
N ARG A 37 1.86 -33.48 -17.36
CA ARG A 37 1.66 -34.94 -17.51
C ARG A 37 0.25 -35.38 -17.15
N LYS A 38 -0.36 -34.79 -16.11
CA LYS A 38 -1.71 -35.13 -15.63
C LYS A 38 -2.82 -34.62 -16.55
N GLU A 39 -2.68 -33.40 -17.08
CA GLU A 39 -3.66 -32.81 -18.01
C GLU A 39 -3.46 -33.32 -19.46
N ASN A 40 -2.34 -34.00 -19.77
CA ASN A 40 -2.12 -34.69 -21.05
C ASN A 40 -1.60 -36.14 -20.87
N PRO A 41 -2.45 -37.08 -20.42
CA PRO A 41 -2.06 -38.47 -20.24
C PRO A 41 -1.72 -39.21 -21.55
N SER A 42 -2.09 -38.65 -22.72
CA SER A 42 -1.76 -39.24 -24.02
C SER A 42 -0.28 -39.06 -24.41
N GLY A 43 0.39 -38.06 -23.81
CA GLY A 43 1.71 -37.59 -24.22
C GLY A 43 1.77 -36.97 -25.62
N LYS A 44 0.67 -36.84 -26.38
CA LYS A 44 0.66 -36.30 -27.75
C LYS A 44 0.41 -34.80 -27.78
N VAL A 45 0.98 -34.11 -28.78
CA VAL A 45 0.69 -32.69 -29.05
C VAL A 45 -0.75 -32.48 -29.55
N GLY A 46 -1.32 -33.46 -30.27
CA GLY A 46 -2.66 -33.34 -30.86
C GLY A 46 -3.80 -33.28 -29.85
N ASP A 47 -3.63 -33.97 -28.73
CA ASP A 47 -4.67 -34.16 -27.72
C ASP A 47 -4.50 -33.15 -26.55
N LEU A 48 -3.45 -32.32 -26.58
CA LEU A 48 -3.17 -31.29 -25.56
C LEU A 48 -4.12 -30.09 -25.69
N ASN A 49 -5.04 -29.95 -24.74
CA ASN A 49 -5.84 -28.74 -24.58
C ASN A 49 -5.04 -27.64 -23.86
N ILE A 50 -4.32 -26.83 -24.65
CA ILE A 50 -3.51 -25.70 -24.16
C ILE A 50 -4.32 -24.73 -23.27
N PRO A 51 -5.50 -24.22 -23.66
CA PRO A 51 -6.31 -23.35 -22.78
C PRO A 51 -6.68 -23.98 -21.43
N SER A 52 -6.99 -25.28 -21.38
CA SER A 52 -7.27 -25.96 -20.12
C SER A 52 -6.03 -26.08 -19.23
N LEU A 53 -4.87 -26.42 -19.81
CA LEU A 53 -3.59 -26.48 -19.09
C LEU A 53 -3.17 -25.10 -18.56
N GLU A 54 -3.32 -24.06 -19.38
CA GLU A 54 -3.05 -22.68 -18.97
C GLU A 54 -3.97 -22.24 -17.84
N LYS A 55 -5.29 -22.47 -17.97
CA LYS A 55 -6.25 -22.20 -16.89
C LYS A 55 -5.92 -23.01 -15.62
N ARG A 56 -5.42 -24.24 -15.75
CA ARG A 56 -5.02 -25.06 -14.61
C ARG A 56 -3.81 -24.48 -13.88
N ILE A 57 -2.77 -24.04 -14.59
CA ILE A 57 -1.59 -23.44 -13.96
C ILE A 57 -1.93 -22.08 -13.35
N ASN A 58 -2.75 -21.26 -14.03
CA ASN A 58 -3.28 -20.01 -13.47
C ASN A 58 -4.20 -20.21 -12.23
N SER A 59 -4.66 -21.44 -11.94
CA SER A 59 -5.44 -21.74 -10.73
C SER A 59 -4.58 -22.05 -9.49
N LEU A 60 -3.25 -22.12 -9.63
CA LEU A 60 -2.33 -22.23 -8.51
C LEU A 60 -2.26 -20.88 -7.76
N PRO A 61 -2.54 -20.81 -6.45
CA PRO A 61 -2.64 -19.52 -5.74
C PRO A 61 -1.41 -18.62 -5.84
N ALA A 62 -0.21 -19.21 -5.88
CA ALA A 62 1.06 -18.49 -5.99
C ALA A 62 1.46 -18.11 -7.43
N VAL A 63 0.60 -18.31 -8.43
CA VAL A 63 0.80 -17.84 -9.81
C VAL A 63 0.03 -16.55 -10.03
N ASP A 64 0.72 -15.51 -10.52
CA ASP A 64 0.09 -14.26 -10.96
C ASP A 64 -0.42 -14.37 -12.40
N SER A 65 0.37 -14.99 -13.28
CA SER A 65 -0.05 -15.37 -14.62
C SER A 65 0.82 -16.50 -15.19
N ALA A 66 0.22 -17.31 -16.06
CA ALA A 66 0.92 -18.30 -16.87
C ALA A 66 0.45 -18.20 -18.33
N ASN A 67 1.39 -18.33 -19.26
CA ASN A 67 1.18 -18.35 -20.72
C ASN A 67 1.74 -19.68 -21.27
N VAL A 68 0.89 -20.47 -21.92
CA VAL A 68 1.24 -21.81 -22.42
C VAL A 68 1.11 -21.84 -23.94
N TYR A 69 2.20 -22.13 -24.64
CA TYR A 69 2.20 -22.10 -26.11
C TYR A 69 3.14 -23.15 -26.75
N LEU A 70 2.67 -23.71 -27.87
CA LEU A 70 3.48 -24.59 -28.72
C LEU A 70 4.25 -23.73 -29.73
N ASN A 71 5.56 -23.96 -29.87
CA ASN A 71 6.35 -23.31 -30.92
C ASN A 71 6.32 -24.08 -32.24
N LEU A 72 6.91 -23.51 -33.30
CA LEU A 72 6.95 -24.09 -34.65
C LEU A 72 7.70 -25.43 -34.75
N ASN A 73 8.41 -25.87 -33.70
CA ASN A 73 9.15 -27.13 -33.66
C ASN A 73 8.42 -28.22 -32.84
N GLY A 74 7.21 -27.93 -32.34
CA GLY A 74 6.47 -28.83 -31.45
C GLY A 74 7.00 -28.86 -30.01
N LYS A 75 7.79 -27.87 -29.58
CA LYS A 75 8.14 -27.69 -28.17
C LYS A 75 7.01 -26.97 -27.45
N LEU A 76 6.57 -27.50 -26.32
CA LEU A 76 5.66 -26.83 -25.39
C LEU A 76 6.46 -25.88 -24.51
N ASN A 77 6.01 -24.64 -24.40
CA ASN A 77 6.64 -23.60 -23.60
C ASN A 77 5.62 -23.08 -22.58
N LEU A 78 6.05 -22.90 -21.35
CA LEU A 78 5.26 -22.43 -20.22
C LEU A 78 6.02 -21.28 -19.57
N ASP A 79 5.63 -20.05 -19.91
CA ASP A 79 6.19 -18.85 -19.31
C ASP A 79 5.30 -18.47 -18.11
N ILE A 80 5.82 -18.65 -16.90
CA ILE A 80 5.08 -18.55 -15.63
C ILE A 80 5.63 -17.39 -14.80
N LYS A 81 4.72 -16.52 -14.35
CA LYS A 81 4.99 -15.45 -13.40
C LYS A 81 4.35 -15.81 -12.07
N GLN A 82 5.19 -16.08 -11.07
CA GLN A 82 4.75 -16.28 -9.68
C GLN A 82 4.33 -14.94 -9.03
N ARG A 83 3.50 -15.00 -7.98
CA ARG A 83 3.19 -13.85 -7.13
C ARG A 83 4.40 -13.47 -6.28
N VAL A 84 4.60 -12.17 -6.10
CA VAL A 84 5.60 -11.60 -5.20
C VAL A 84 4.83 -10.96 -4.05
N PRO A 85 4.98 -11.45 -2.80
CA PRO A 85 4.26 -10.88 -1.67
C PRO A 85 4.87 -9.56 -1.26
N VAL A 86 4.02 -8.57 -0.99
CA VAL A 86 4.42 -7.29 -0.39
C VAL A 86 4.41 -7.40 1.13
N PHE A 87 3.42 -8.10 1.71
CA PHE A 87 3.36 -8.37 3.14
C PHE A 87 2.80 -9.75 3.46
N ARG A 88 3.02 -10.18 4.70
CA ARG A 88 2.37 -11.34 5.31
C ARG A 88 1.31 -10.84 6.30
N LEU A 89 0.07 -11.28 6.15
CA LEU A 89 -1.02 -10.99 7.08
C LEU A 89 -1.24 -12.19 8.01
N ASN A 90 -1.19 -11.97 9.32
CA ASN A 90 -1.73 -12.92 10.29
C ASN A 90 -3.19 -12.56 10.62
N LYS A 91 -4.10 -13.47 10.30
CA LYS A 91 -5.54 -13.36 10.50
C LYS A 91 -6.01 -14.54 11.37
N ASP A 92 -6.43 -14.23 12.59
CA ASP A 92 -6.91 -15.22 13.58
C ASP A 92 -5.94 -16.41 13.78
N GLY A 93 -4.64 -16.13 13.83
CA GLY A 93 -3.58 -17.14 13.99
C GLY A 93 -3.18 -17.89 12.72
N LYS A 94 -3.73 -17.53 11.55
CA LYS A 94 -3.34 -18.08 10.24
C LYS A 94 -2.55 -17.05 9.44
N ASP A 95 -1.41 -17.48 8.90
CA ASP A 95 -0.57 -16.67 8.03
C ASP A 95 -0.99 -16.79 6.55
N PHE A 96 -1.13 -15.64 5.90
CA PHE A 96 -1.33 -15.50 4.45
C PHE A 96 -0.32 -14.49 3.89
N TYR A 97 0.01 -14.62 2.61
CA TYR A 97 0.71 -13.58 1.86
C TYR A 97 -0.28 -12.71 1.10
N VAL A 98 0.06 -11.44 0.85
CA VAL A 98 -0.69 -10.53 -0.01
C VAL A 98 0.25 -9.87 -1.01
N ASP A 99 -0.12 -9.84 -2.29
CA ASP A 99 0.68 -9.20 -3.35
C ASP A 99 0.35 -7.71 -3.58
N GLU A 100 1.07 -7.07 -4.51
CA GLU A 100 0.92 -5.64 -4.87
C GLU A 100 -0.50 -5.27 -5.35
N LYS A 101 -1.31 -6.25 -5.77
CA LYS A 101 -2.69 -6.07 -6.25
C LYS A 101 -3.73 -6.42 -5.18
N GLY A 102 -3.32 -6.55 -3.92
CA GLY A 102 -4.19 -6.97 -2.84
C GLY A 102 -4.70 -8.41 -2.95
N VAL A 103 -4.06 -9.29 -3.74
CA VAL A 103 -4.50 -10.70 -3.83
C VAL A 103 -3.87 -11.49 -2.69
N GLU A 104 -4.72 -12.04 -1.80
CA GLU A 104 -4.27 -12.96 -0.75
C GLU A 104 -4.00 -14.38 -1.29
N PHE A 105 -2.92 -15.01 -0.83
CA PHE A 105 -2.55 -16.39 -1.14
C PHE A 105 -1.89 -17.09 0.06
N PRO A 106 -2.04 -18.42 0.21
CA PRO A 106 -1.53 -19.14 1.38
C PRO A 106 0.00 -19.20 1.42
N ILE A 107 0.56 -19.34 2.64
CA ILE A 107 1.99 -19.62 2.82
C ILE A 107 2.37 -20.98 2.19
N SER A 108 3.57 -21.05 1.59
CA SER A 108 4.16 -22.32 1.17
C SER A 108 4.82 -23.04 2.36
N ARG A 109 4.82 -24.37 2.31
CA ARG A 109 5.54 -25.23 3.26
C ARG A 109 7.04 -25.33 2.94
N THR A 110 7.42 -25.04 1.70
CA THR A 110 8.78 -25.23 1.17
C THR A 110 9.56 -23.92 1.08
N TYR A 111 8.87 -22.78 1.03
CA TYR A 111 9.48 -21.46 0.84
C TYR A 111 8.81 -20.36 1.67
N SER A 112 9.63 -19.48 2.25
CA SER A 112 9.21 -18.29 2.99
C SER A 112 9.88 -17.05 2.40
N HIS A 113 9.08 -16.06 2.00
CA HIS A 113 9.60 -14.79 1.48
C HIS A 113 9.80 -13.78 2.64
N PRO A 114 10.92 -13.04 2.69
CA PRO A 114 11.12 -11.98 3.66
C PRO A 114 10.30 -10.75 3.28
N CYS A 115 9.16 -10.54 3.95
CA CYS A 115 8.27 -9.40 3.77
C CYS A 115 7.72 -8.94 5.13
N MET A 116 7.13 -7.76 5.17
CA MET A 116 6.64 -7.16 6.43
C MET A 116 5.49 -7.97 7.03
N LEU A 117 5.49 -8.15 8.36
CA LEU A 117 4.39 -8.81 9.08
C LEU A 117 3.30 -7.80 9.45
N VAL A 118 2.07 -8.08 9.06
CA VAL A 118 0.86 -7.33 9.42
C VAL A 118 -0.02 -8.19 10.33
N THR A 119 -0.59 -7.57 11.36
CA THR A 119 -1.44 -8.23 12.38
C THR A 119 -2.71 -7.44 12.65
N GLY A 120 -3.77 -8.13 13.09
CA GLY A 120 -5.05 -7.52 13.45
C GLY A 120 -6.11 -7.61 12.35
N ASN A 121 -7.27 -7.00 12.59
CA ASN A 121 -8.48 -7.17 11.77
C ASN A 121 -8.47 -6.28 10.50
N VAL A 122 -7.55 -6.56 9.58
CA VAL A 122 -7.48 -5.92 8.25
C VAL A 122 -8.53 -6.54 7.31
N GLN A 123 -9.33 -5.69 6.64
CA GLN A 123 -10.30 -6.12 5.64
C GLN A 123 -9.70 -6.16 4.22
N PRO A 124 -10.21 -7.01 3.30
CA PRO A 124 -9.64 -7.14 1.95
C PRO A 124 -9.63 -5.87 1.11
N ASP A 125 -10.57 -4.95 1.31
CA ASP A 125 -10.62 -3.64 0.66
C ASP A 125 -9.51 -2.67 1.15
N GLU A 126 -8.88 -2.96 2.29
CA GLU A 126 -7.73 -2.22 2.79
C GLU A 126 -6.40 -2.72 2.19
N TYR A 127 -6.36 -3.93 1.60
CA TYR A 127 -5.13 -4.61 1.21
C TYR A 127 -4.29 -3.83 0.18
N GLU A 128 -4.91 -3.19 -0.82
CA GLU A 128 -4.17 -2.39 -1.83
C GLU A 128 -3.50 -1.15 -1.21
N LYS A 129 -4.22 -0.38 -0.38
CA LYS A 129 -3.66 0.78 0.34
C LYS A 129 -2.55 0.37 1.31
N LEU A 130 -2.71 -0.79 1.95
CA LEU A 130 -1.72 -1.36 2.85
C LEU A 130 -0.47 -1.84 2.09
N ALA A 131 -0.63 -2.43 0.90
CA ALA A 131 0.46 -2.75 0.00
C ALA A 131 1.19 -1.48 -0.48
N GLU A 132 0.48 -0.36 -0.71
CA GLU A 132 1.14 0.93 -0.95
C GLU A 132 1.97 1.36 0.28
N LEU A 133 1.41 1.35 1.49
CA LEU A 133 2.13 1.73 2.72
C LEU A 133 3.44 0.93 2.90
N VAL A 134 3.35 -0.40 2.82
CA VAL A 134 4.53 -1.28 2.89
C VAL A 134 5.49 -0.98 1.75
N GLY A 135 4.97 -0.82 0.52
CA GLY A 135 5.73 -0.44 -0.67
C GLY A 135 6.30 0.98 -0.67
N LYS A 136 5.93 1.88 0.26
CA LYS A 136 6.64 3.14 0.53
C LYS A 136 7.76 2.92 1.56
N ILE A 137 7.49 2.16 2.63
CA ILE A 137 8.47 1.80 3.66
C ILE A 137 9.66 1.04 3.05
N ASP A 138 9.39 0.05 2.19
CA ASP A 138 10.42 -0.76 1.51
C ASP A 138 11.30 0.00 0.51
N LYS A 139 10.89 1.21 0.10
CA LYS A 139 11.64 2.10 -0.82
C LYS A 139 12.57 3.08 -0.10
N ASP A 140 12.44 3.23 1.22
CA ASP A 140 13.28 4.10 2.05
C ASP A 140 14.15 3.26 2.99
N ASP A 141 15.46 3.23 2.74
CA ASP A 141 16.44 2.42 3.48
C ASP A 141 16.46 2.68 5.00
N PHE A 142 15.98 3.85 5.44
CA PHE A 142 15.75 4.15 6.85
C PHE A 142 14.49 3.44 7.34
N SER A 143 13.33 3.75 6.76
CA SER A 143 12.02 3.19 7.16
C SER A 143 12.01 1.66 7.14
N LYS A 144 12.61 1.02 6.12
CA LYS A 144 12.75 -0.44 5.98
C LYS A 144 13.54 -1.11 7.11
N LYS A 145 14.48 -0.40 7.73
CA LYS A 145 15.27 -0.89 8.89
C LYS A 145 14.66 -0.47 10.23
N TYR A 146 13.85 0.59 10.21
CA TYR A 146 13.23 1.16 11.40
C TYR A 146 11.92 0.45 11.78
N PHE A 147 11.15 -0.03 10.79
CA PHE A 147 9.87 -0.71 11.00
C PHE A 147 9.97 -2.22 10.69
N ILE A 148 9.53 -3.04 11.65
CA ILE A 148 9.57 -4.52 11.57
C ILE A 148 8.21 -5.15 11.28
N GLY A 149 7.12 -4.38 11.40
CA GLY A 149 5.76 -4.89 11.20
C GLY A 149 4.69 -3.80 11.39
N ILE A 150 3.44 -4.20 11.17
CA ILE A 150 2.26 -3.33 11.29
C ILE A 150 1.20 -4.05 12.16
N SER A 151 0.48 -3.30 12.98
CA SER A 151 -0.72 -3.77 13.67
C SER A 151 -1.91 -2.82 13.48
N LYS A 152 -3.03 -3.36 12.98
CA LYS A 152 -4.32 -2.65 12.98
C LYS A 152 -5.02 -2.88 14.32
N SER A 153 -5.34 -1.81 15.03
CA SER A 153 -6.08 -1.83 16.29
C SER A 153 -7.25 -0.85 16.20
N LYS A 154 -8.48 -1.38 16.25
CA LYS A 154 -9.69 -0.65 15.78
C LYS A 154 -9.43 -0.13 14.36
N GLU A 155 -9.81 1.10 14.04
CA GLU A 155 -9.54 1.74 12.74
C GLU A 155 -8.20 2.51 12.69
N SER A 156 -7.20 2.09 13.47
CA SER A 156 -5.88 2.75 13.51
C SER A 156 -4.75 1.77 13.21
N TYR A 157 -3.97 2.06 12.16
CA TYR A 157 -2.75 1.35 11.82
C TYR A 157 -1.57 1.88 12.65
N ASN A 158 -0.76 0.95 13.17
CA ASN A 158 0.41 1.24 13.99
C ASN A 158 1.62 0.53 13.40
N LEU A 159 2.70 1.24 13.12
CA LEU A 159 3.99 0.65 12.77
C LEU A 159 4.73 0.23 14.04
N LEU A 160 5.30 -0.97 14.00
CA LEU A 160 6.12 -1.55 15.05
C LEU A 160 7.58 -1.22 14.78
N THR A 161 8.25 -0.59 15.74
CA THR A 161 9.66 -0.17 15.64
C THR A 161 10.60 -1.32 15.98
N SER A 162 11.79 -1.34 15.36
CA SER A 162 12.80 -2.38 15.61
C SER A 162 13.34 -2.39 17.04
N GLU A 163 13.32 -1.24 17.74
CA GLU A 163 13.68 -1.12 19.15
C GLU A 163 12.55 -1.50 20.13
N GLY A 164 11.29 -1.50 19.69
CA GLY A 164 10.13 -1.76 20.54
C GLY A 164 9.79 -0.70 21.60
N ASN A 165 10.64 0.32 21.80
CA ASN A 165 10.48 1.38 22.81
C ASN A 165 9.11 2.08 22.76
N TYR A 166 8.59 2.33 21.56
CA TYR A 166 7.26 2.89 21.33
C TYR A 166 6.66 2.43 19.99
N ARG A 167 5.34 2.56 19.87
CA ARG A 167 4.57 2.34 18.64
C ARG A 167 4.34 3.65 17.88
N VAL A 168 4.36 3.59 16.55
CA VAL A 168 4.11 4.75 15.68
C VAL A 168 2.70 4.66 15.09
N GLU A 169 1.80 5.52 15.51
CA GLU A 169 0.39 5.51 15.08
C GLU A 169 0.21 6.32 13.79
N ILE A 170 -0.17 5.65 12.71
CA ILE A 170 -0.46 6.22 11.39
C ILE A 170 -1.94 6.63 11.25
N GLY A 171 -2.84 5.96 12.00
CA GLY A 171 -4.28 6.15 11.86
C GLY A 171 -4.81 5.45 10.61
N ASP A 172 -5.52 6.19 9.77
CA ASP A 172 -5.97 5.78 8.44
C ASP A 172 -4.81 5.59 7.43
N LEU A 173 -5.09 4.95 6.31
CA LEU A 173 -4.14 4.72 5.21
C LEU A 173 -4.13 5.86 4.16
N ASP A 174 -4.66 7.04 4.45
CA ASP A 174 -4.61 8.18 3.53
C ASP A 174 -3.37 9.06 3.80
N ASN A 175 -2.90 9.76 2.76
CA ASN A 175 -1.73 10.66 2.81
C ASN A 175 -0.43 10.01 3.33
N ILE A 176 -0.23 8.70 3.06
CA ILE A 176 0.92 7.89 3.49
C ILE A 176 2.27 8.61 3.35
N ASP A 177 2.55 9.18 2.17
CA ASP A 177 3.83 9.86 1.90
C ASP A 177 4.11 11.02 2.86
N PHE A 178 3.06 11.78 3.23
CA PHE A 178 3.18 12.86 4.19
C PHE A 178 3.41 12.34 5.61
N LYS A 179 2.69 11.29 6.02
CA LYS A 179 2.81 10.68 7.36
C LYS A 179 4.19 10.05 7.58
N VAL A 180 4.69 9.28 6.61
CA VAL A 180 6.04 8.66 6.66
C VAL A 180 7.14 9.74 6.67
N LYS A 181 7.05 10.75 5.80
CA LYS A 181 8.00 11.87 5.77
C LYS A 181 7.96 12.71 7.05
N GLY A 182 6.76 12.91 7.62
CA GLY A 182 6.56 13.59 8.91
C GLY A 182 7.25 12.85 10.05
N PHE A 183 7.05 11.53 10.15
CA PHE A 183 7.74 10.70 11.14
C PHE A 183 9.27 10.77 10.97
N LYS A 184 9.79 10.60 9.75
CA LYS A 184 11.23 10.69 9.47
C LYS A 184 11.82 12.04 9.90
N THR A 185 11.12 13.14 9.59
CA THR A 185 11.51 14.50 10.03
C THR A 185 11.51 14.65 11.56
N PHE A 186 10.61 13.97 12.27
CA PHE A 186 10.58 13.96 13.74
C PHE A 186 11.74 13.15 14.34
N VAL A 187 12.10 12.02 13.73
CA VAL A 187 13.30 11.25 14.14
C VAL A 187 14.55 12.11 13.99
N GLU A 188 14.79 12.63 12.78
CA GLU A 188 15.97 13.42 12.42
C GLU A 188 16.16 14.67 13.28
N LYS A 189 15.07 15.33 13.72
CA LYS A 189 15.13 16.61 14.46
C LYS A 189 14.97 16.52 15.97
N TYR A 190 14.35 15.47 16.50
CA TYR A 190 14.01 15.39 17.93
C TYR A 190 14.50 14.11 18.60
N LEU A 191 14.23 12.93 18.02
CA LEU A 191 14.58 11.66 18.67
C LEU A 191 16.09 11.39 18.68
N VAL A 192 16.85 11.91 17.71
CA VAL A 192 18.33 11.92 17.74
C VAL A 192 18.89 12.62 19.00
N TYR A 193 18.10 13.49 19.65
CA TYR A 193 18.51 14.29 20.81
C TYR A 193 17.69 13.97 22.09
N GLN A 194 16.92 12.88 22.13
CA GLN A 194 16.07 12.49 23.25
C GLN A 194 16.17 10.98 23.51
N ASP A 195 15.99 10.55 24.76
CA ASP A 195 15.89 9.13 25.09
C ASP A 195 14.64 8.51 24.43
N PRO A 196 14.77 7.44 23.61
CA PRO A 196 13.62 6.76 23.01
C PRO A 196 12.58 6.25 24.03
N GLN A 197 13.00 5.88 25.24
CA GLN A 197 12.12 5.41 26.32
C GLN A 197 11.27 6.54 26.93
N LYS A 198 11.53 7.80 26.59
CA LYS A 198 10.72 8.95 27.02
C LYS A 198 9.28 8.90 26.51
N TYR A 199 9.04 8.20 25.41
CA TYR A 199 7.74 8.10 24.75
C TYR A 199 7.19 6.68 24.78
N SER A 200 5.86 6.56 24.79
CA SER A 200 5.15 5.28 24.65
C SER A 200 4.40 5.17 23.31
N MET A 201 4.13 6.30 22.65
CA MET A 201 3.53 6.37 21.32
C MET A 201 3.92 7.67 20.61
N VAL A 202 4.15 7.59 19.30
CA VAL A 202 4.32 8.75 18.41
C VAL A 202 3.21 8.71 17.36
N SER A 203 2.28 9.66 17.38
CA SER A 203 1.12 9.67 16.47
C SER A 203 1.29 10.72 15.36
N VAL A 204 1.24 10.25 14.11
CA VAL A 204 1.35 11.06 12.88
C VAL A 204 0.04 11.05 12.06
N LYS A 205 -1.06 10.54 12.64
CA LYS A 205 -2.38 10.53 11.98
C LYS A 205 -3.00 11.90 11.76
N TYR A 206 -2.59 12.88 12.57
CA TYR A 206 -3.12 14.24 12.51
C TYR A 206 -2.40 15.06 11.43
N GLN A 207 -3.14 15.83 10.64
CA GLN A 207 -2.55 16.74 9.66
C GLN A 207 -1.72 17.82 10.36
N ASN A 208 -0.54 18.11 9.80
CA ASN A 208 0.40 19.17 10.20
C ASN A 208 0.90 19.15 11.66
N GLN A 209 0.61 18.11 12.46
CA GLN A 209 1.05 17.99 13.85
C GLN A 209 1.45 16.54 14.18
N ILE A 210 2.42 16.38 15.08
CA ILE A 210 2.88 15.07 15.58
C ILE A 210 2.63 15.04 17.08
N VAL A 211 1.87 14.05 17.54
CA VAL A 211 1.38 13.97 18.93
C VAL A 211 2.07 12.81 19.64
N THR A 212 2.97 13.14 20.57
CA THR A 212 3.69 12.15 21.37
C THR A 212 2.97 11.87 22.69
N THR A 213 2.78 10.60 23.04
CA THR A 213 2.39 10.20 24.40
C THR A 213 3.65 9.85 25.19
N LEU A 214 3.84 10.49 26.34
CA LEU A 214 4.96 10.21 27.25
C LEU A 214 4.88 8.78 27.81
N ASN A 215 6.02 8.20 28.17
CA ASN A 215 6.10 6.95 28.90
C ASN A 215 5.88 7.20 30.41
N PRO A 216 4.87 6.59 31.07
CA PRO A 216 4.63 6.77 32.50
C PRO A 216 5.65 6.06 33.41
N TYR A 217 6.55 5.24 32.85
CA TYR A 217 7.62 4.56 33.61
C TYR A 217 8.99 5.25 33.48
N PHE A 218 9.10 6.30 32.65
CA PHE A 218 10.34 7.06 32.45
C PHE A 218 10.38 8.25 33.43
N LYS A 219 11.33 8.21 34.38
CA LYS A 219 11.34 9.07 35.58
C LYS A 219 11.28 10.58 35.31
N GLU A 220 11.86 11.08 34.21
CA GLU A 220 11.83 12.51 33.89
C GLU A 220 10.41 13.02 33.58
N ASN A 221 9.52 12.13 33.14
CA ASN A 221 8.14 12.49 32.79
C ASN A 221 7.25 12.70 34.02
N ASP A 222 7.65 12.25 35.22
CA ASP A 222 6.84 12.27 36.44
C ASP A 222 6.21 13.63 36.72
N SER A 223 7.03 14.69 36.70
CA SER A 223 6.59 16.06 36.98
C SER A 223 5.59 16.58 35.95
N ILE A 224 5.84 16.29 34.66
CA ILE A 224 4.99 16.70 33.54
C ILE A 224 3.65 15.95 33.59
N LEU A 225 3.68 14.64 33.88
CA LEU A 225 2.49 13.80 34.00
C LEU A 225 1.65 14.15 35.24
N LYS A 226 2.27 14.54 36.36
CA LYS A 226 1.57 15.05 37.55
C LYS A 226 0.88 16.39 37.26
N ALA A 227 1.58 17.33 36.62
CA ALA A 227 1.00 18.62 36.23
C ALA A 227 -0.17 18.45 35.24
N GLY A 228 0.00 17.67 34.17
CA GLY A 228 -1.05 17.44 33.17
C GLY A 228 -2.31 16.80 33.75
N LYS A 229 -2.18 15.86 34.69
CA LYS A 229 -3.32 15.28 35.43
C LYS A 229 -4.03 16.31 36.30
N LEU A 230 -3.29 17.22 36.94
CA LEU A 230 -3.87 18.27 37.78
C LEU A 230 -4.68 19.28 36.95
N GLU A 231 -4.22 19.65 35.76
CA GLU A 231 -4.98 20.54 34.87
C GLU A 231 -6.22 19.86 34.27
N LEU A 232 -6.10 18.59 33.84
CA LEU A 232 -7.25 17.81 33.35
C LEU A 232 -8.35 17.66 34.42
N ALA A 233 -7.98 17.56 35.70
CA ALA A 233 -8.92 17.49 36.82
C ALA A 233 -9.64 18.82 37.12
N LYS A 234 -9.19 19.95 36.56
CA LYS A 234 -9.85 21.27 36.67
C LYS A 234 -10.84 21.56 35.53
N GLY A 235 -11.08 20.59 34.63
CA GLY A 235 -12.03 20.73 33.54
C GLY A 235 -13.46 21.03 34.06
N PRO A 236 -14.29 21.77 33.28
CA PRO A 236 -15.61 22.19 33.73
C PRO A 236 -16.52 20.99 33.99
N THR A 237 -17.06 20.90 35.21
CA THR A 237 -18.08 19.91 35.56
C THR A 237 -19.39 20.21 34.81
N PRO A 238 -20.08 19.19 34.28
CA PRO A 238 -21.42 19.38 33.72
C PRO A 238 -22.37 19.91 34.80
N MET A 239 -22.97 21.08 34.58
CA MET A 239 -23.95 21.62 35.52
C MET A 239 -25.15 20.69 35.62
N ALA A 240 -25.41 20.17 36.83
CA ALA A 240 -26.59 19.37 37.11
C ALA A 240 -27.87 20.19 36.88
N ALA A 241 -28.91 19.56 36.32
CA ALA A 241 -30.11 20.24 35.86
C ALA A 241 -30.94 20.84 37.02
N VAL A 242 -30.88 22.16 37.19
CA VAL A 242 -31.74 22.89 38.12
C VAL A 242 -33.11 23.11 37.49
N LYS A 243 -34.13 22.41 37.99
CA LYS A 243 -35.55 22.71 37.69
C LYS A 243 -35.88 24.13 38.17
N LYS A 244 -36.60 24.89 37.35
CA LYS A 244 -37.43 26.01 37.81
C LYS A 244 -38.81 25.94 37.15
N THR A 245 -39.84 26.15 37.96
CA THR A 245 -41.25 26.14 37.57
C THR A 245 -41.86 27.51 37.91
N GLU A 246 -42.67 28.03 36.97
CA GLU A 246 -43.60 29.16 37.16
C GLU A 246 -42.95 30.54 37.47
N THR A 247 -43.61 31.71 37.34
CA THR A 247 -45.03 32.06 37.06
C THR A 247 -45.15 33.09 35.90
N ARG A 248 -46.39 33.49 35.52
CA ARG A 248 -46.72 34.43 34.43
C ARG A 248 -47.83 35.43 34.82
N PRO A 249 -47.70 36.72 34.45
CA PRO A 249 -48.79 37.48 33.78
C PRO A 249 -48.36 37.92 32.35
N LYS A 250 -49.16 37.97 31.27
CA LYS A 250 -50.45 38.66 30.98
C LYS A 250 -50.33 40.20 30.99
N THR A 251 -50.72 40.99 29.97
CA THR A 251 -51.19 40.75 28.57
C THR A 251 -51.01 42.07 27.77
N THR A 252 -50.73 42.12 26.47
CA THR A 252 -51.68 42.18 25.29
C THR A 252 -50.81 42.18 24.00
N GLU A 253 -51.12 41.43 22.92
CA GLU A 253 -51.96 41.80 21.73
C GLU A 253 -51.62 43.16 21.08
N ALA A 254 -51.50 43.31 19.74
CA ALA A 254 -51.86 42.49 18.56
C ALA A 254 -50.68 42.43 17.54
N LYS A 255 -50.40 41.41 16.69
CA LYS A 255 -51.17 40.38 15.92
C LYS A 255 -51.42 40.76 14.44
N LYS A 256 -50.53 40.31 13.52
CA LYS A 256 -50.71 39.86 12.11
C LYS A 256 -49.31 39.59 11.48
N THR A 257 -48.93 38.36 11.10
CA THR A 257 -49.07 37.69 9.76
C THR A 257 -48.42 38.45 8.58
N SER A 258 -47.65 37.84 7.65
CA SER A 258 -47.34 36.40 7.40
C SER A 258 -46.17 36.19 6.41
N SER A 259 -45.86 34.90 6.12
CA SER A 259 -45.37 34.33 4.84
C SER A 259 -43.92 34.55 4.34
N ILE A 260 -43.20 33.43 4.30
CA ILE A 260 -42.07 33.05 3.40
C ILE A 260 -42.73 32.49 2.10
N PRO A 261 -42.28 32.71 0.82
CA PRO A 261 -41.06 32.05 0.31
C PRO A 261 -40.28 32.62 -0.92
N ALA A 262 -38.96 32.34 -0.91
CA ALA A 262 -38.11 31.78 -1.98
C ALA A 262 -38.07 32.33 -3.46
N LYS A 263 -36.84 32.74 -3.85
CA LYS A 263 -36.05 32.23 -5.03
C LYS A 263 -36.44 32.62 -6.48
N GLN A 264 -35.63 33.49 -7.13
CA GLN A 264 -34.88 33.18 -8.39
C GLN A 264 -34.02 34.34 -8.99
N LYS A 265 -32.94 33.94 -9.69
CA LYS A 265 -32.27 34.52 -10.89
C LYS A 265 -31.84 36.00 -10.99
N GLU A 266 -30.53 36.21 -10.89
CA GLU A 266 -29.59 36.38 -12.04
C GLU A 266 -29.95 37.32 -13.23
N SER A 267 -29.28 38.48 -13.28
CA SER A 267 -28.62 39.13 -14.45
C SER A 267 -27.91 40.41 -13.91
N THR A 268 -26.85 41.03 -14.46
CA THR A 268 -26.33 41.15 -15.84
C THR A 268 -24.78 41.33 -15.90
N LYS A 269 -24.18 40.97 -17.04
CA LYS A 269 -22.98 41.59 -17.68
C LYS A 269 -23.48 42.16 -19.05
N PRO A 270 -22.72 42.89 -19.93
CA PRO A 270 -21.26 42.84 -20.17
C PRO A 270 -20.54 44.15 -20.60
N LYS A 271 -19.20 44.09 -20.77
CA LYS A 271 -18.35 44.71 -21.84
C LYS A 271 -17.11 43.78 -22.03
N THR A 272 -16.88 43.18 -23.21
CA THR A 272 -15.89 43.54 -24.29
C THR A 272 -14.46 43.85 -23.80
N HIS A 273 -13.34 43.40 -24.40
CA HIS A 273 -12.97 42.98 -25.78
C HIS A 273 -12.07 41.69 -25.74
N THR A 274 -11.72 40.88 -26.78
CA THR A 274 -11.62 40.98 -28.27
C THR A 274 -10.28 41.57 -28.77
N ASN A 275 -9.40 40.93 -29.60
CA ASN A 275 -9.43 39.62 -30.32
C ASN A 275 -8.01 39.06 -30.70
N GLU A 276 -7.98 37.94 -31.45
CA GLU A 276 -6.90 37.26 -32.23
C GLU A 276 -6.04 38.12 -33.21
N ALA A 277 -4.96 37.68 -33.90
CA ALA A 277 -3.92 36.61 -33.76
C ALA A 277 -2.89 36.62 -34.97
N LYS A 278 -1.93 35.66 -35.00
CA LYS A 278 -1.13 35.07 -36.14
C LYS A 278 0.18 35.70 -36.70
N LYS A 279 1.22 34.81 -36.83
CA LYS A 279 2.29 34.69 -37.89
C LYS A 279 3.36 35.81 -38.02
N THR A 280 4.65 35.63 -38.38
CA THR A 280 5.67 34.52 -38.55
C THR A 280 7.09 35.20 -38.67
N GLU A 281 8.30 34.64 -38.94
CA GLU A 281 8.88 33.33 -39.35
C GLU A 281 10.44 33.27 -39.11
N LYS A 282 11.06 32.07 -39.08
CA LYS A 282 12.53 31.77 -39.28
C LYS A 282 13.54 32.37 -38.24
N LYS A 283 14.81 31.94 -38.06
CA LYS A 283 15.71 30.97 -38.76
C LYS A 283 16.87 30.47 -37.84
N SER A 284 17.32 29.19 -37.98
CA SER A 284 18.68 28.65 -37.63
C SER A 284 19.17 28.75 -36.15
N THR A 285 20.22 28.06 -35.65
CA THR A 285 21.29 27.17 -36.21
C THR A 285 21.32 25.77 -35.54
N ALA A 286 22.38 24.95 -35.73
CA ALA A 286 22.39 23.52 -35.35
C ALA A 286 23.72 23.01 -34.76
N LYS A 287 23.62 21.88 -34.02
CA LYS A 287 24.62 20.82 -33.68
C LYS A 287 26.10 21.20 -33.47
N ALA A 288 26.64 20.72 -32.34
CA ALA A 288 27.99 20.19 -32.25
C ALA A 288 27.97 18.79 -31.60
N LEU A 289 28.76 17.85 -32.14
CA LEU A 289 29.11 16.57 -31.49
C LEU A 289 30.56 16.65 -31.03
N SER A 290 30.89 16.00 -29.91
CA SER A 290 32.27 15.68 -29.54
C SER A 290 32.48 14.16 -29.51
N LYS A 291 33.59 13.71 -30.09
CA LYS A 291 34.09 12.32 -30.04
C LYS A 291 35.57 12.35 -29.62
N PRO A 292 36.12 11.26 -29.08
CA PRO A 292 37.38 11.29 -28.33
C PRO A 292 38.63 11.39 -29.23
N LYS A 293 39.73 11.90 -28.64
CA LYS A 293 41.11 11.69 -29.11
C LYS A 293 41.79 10.61 -28.27
N ALA A 294 42.89 10.03 -28.79
CA ALA A 294 43.56 8.89 -28.18
C ALA A 294 45.09 9.05 -28.13
N LYS A 295 45.71 8.32 -27.20
CA LYS A 295 47.15 7.98 -27.06
C LYS A 295 48.16 9.12 -26.91
N VAL A 296 48.86 9.07 -25.77
CA VAL A 296 50.32 9.29 -25.69
C VAL A 296 50.91 8.10 -24.90
N LYS A 297 52.12 7.65 -25.27
CA LYS A 297 53.00 6.80 -24.46
C LYS A 297 54.12 7.69 -23.92
N ILE A 298 54.52 7.52 -22.67
CA ILE A 298 55.89 7.76 -22.20
C ILE A 298 56.23 6.61 -21.24
N GLU A 299 57.45 6.09 -21.39
CA GLU A 299 58.18 5.09 -20.57
C GLU A 299 57.33 4.00 -19.88
#